data_AF-A0A531JBA9-F1
#
_entry.id   AF-A0A531JBA9-F1
#
_cell.length_a   1.000
_cell.length_b   1.000
_cell.length_c   1.000
_cell.angle_alpha   90.00
_cell.angle_beta   90.00
_cell.angle_gamma   90.00
#
_symmetry.space_group_name_H-M   'P 1'
#
loop_
_entity.id
_entity.type
_entity.pdbx_description
1 polymer ?
#
loop_
_entity_poly.entity_id
_entity_poly.type
_entity_poly.pdbx_seq_one_letter_code
_entity_poly.pdbx_strand_id
1 'polypeptide(L)' 'APGYTVEQYRERLEFELGIIEKMKFPGYFLIVADFIKWAKAQGIPVGPGRGSGAGSLVAYSTTITDIDPLR' A
#
# COMPACT_ATOMS: atom_id res chain seq x y z
N ALA A 1 -10.78 -9.07 -4.51
CA ALA A 1 -10.78 -10.34 -3.76
C ALA A 1 -12.18 -10.98 -3.79
N PRO A 2 -12.37 -12.26 -3.40
CA PRO A 2 -13.73 -12.81 -3.22
C PRO A 2 -14.55 -11.90 -2.30
N GLY A 3 -15.77 -11.55 -2.70
CA GLY A 3 -16.66 -10.69 -1.90
C GLY A 3 -16.48 -9.18 -2.06
N TYR A 4 -15.52 -8.71 -2.88
CA TYR A 4 -15.28 -7.27 -3.11
C TYR A 4 -15.30 -6.91 -4.59
N THR A 5 -15.96 -5.80 -4.95
CA THR A 5 -16.04 -5.26 -6.31
C THR A 5 -14.88 -4.34 -6.62
N VAL A 6 -14.61 -4.10 -7.90
CA VAL A 6 -13.56 -3.16 -8.33
C VAL A 6 -13.86 -1.75 -7.83
N GLU A 7 -15.14 -1.38 -7.80
CA GLU A 7 -15.65 -0.09 -7.32
C GLU A 7 -15.28 0.11 -5.85
N GLN A 8 -15.43 -0.90 -5.00
CA GLN A 8 -15.02 -0.81 -3.59
C GLN A 8 -13.51 -0.59 -3.41
N TYR A 9 -12.67 -1.19 -4.26
CA TYR A 9 -11.23 -0.91 -4.25
C TYR A 9 -10.92 0.51 -4.72
N ARG A 10 -11.61 1.00 -5.77
CA ARG A 10 -11.43 2.37 -6.27
C ARG A 10 -11.82 3.42 -5.24
N GLU A 11 -13.01 3.29 -4.65
CA GLU A 11 -13.49 4.20 -3.61
C GLU A 11 -12.52 4.27 -2.42
N ARG A 12 -12.01 3.10 -1.99
CA ARG A 12 -11.03 3.02 -0.91
C ARG A 12 -9.70 3.68 -1.30
N LEU A 13 -9.21 3.47 -2.52
CA LEU A 13 -7.99 4.10 -3.03
C LEU A 13 -8.13 5.62 -3.10
N GLU A 14 -9.24 6.12 -3.67
CA GLU A 14 -9.50 7.55 -3.79
C GLU A 14 -9.56 8.24 -2.43
N PHE A 15 -10.22 7.62 -1.46
CA PHE A 15 -10.26 8.10 -0.08
C PHE A 15 -8.87 8.21 0.54
N GLU A 16 -8.06 7.14 0.45
CA GLU A 16 -6.71 7.14 1.03
C GLU A 16 -5.77 8.12 0.32
N LEU A 17 -5.78 8.15 -1.02
CA LEU A 17 -4.97 9.07 -1.82
C LEU A 17 -5.31 10.52 -1.50
N GLY A 18 -6.59 10.87 -1.38
CA GLY A 18 -7.03 12.21 -1.00
C GLY A 18 -6.49 12.64 0.37
N ILE A 19 -6.44 11.74 1.34
CA ILE A 19 -5.84 12.01 2.66
C ILE A 19 -4.32 12.18 2.55
N ILE A 20 -3.63 11.26 1.87
CA ILE A 20 -2.17 11.28 1.72
C ILE A 20 -1.71 12.58 1.03
N GLU A 21 -2.39 13.00 -0.03
CA GLU A 21 -2.10 14.23 -0.76
C GLU A 21 -2.37 15.48 0.09
N LYS A 22 -3.48 15.50 0.84
CA LYS A 22 -3.82 16.60 1.76
C LYS A 22 -2.77 16.75 2.86
N MET A 23 -2.30 15.63 3.41
CA MET A 23 -1.28 15.60 4.47
C MET A 23 0.16 15.75 3.95
N LYS A 24 0.36 15.85 2.63
CA LYS A 24 1.68 16.00 1.99
C LYS A 24 2.62 14.83 2.25
N PHE A 25 2.09 13.60 2.29
CA PHE A 25 2.87 12.37 2.42
C PHE A 25 3.08 11.52 1.15
N PRO A 26 2.78 11.95 -0.10
CA PRO A 26 2.97 11.06 -1.24
C PRO A 26 4.45 10.67 -1.42
N GLY A 27 5.38 11.60 -1.19
CA GLY A 27 6.82 11.31 -1.24
C GLY A 27 7.28 10.24 -0.26
N TYR A 28 6.68 10.19 0.94
CA TYR A 28 7.00 9.16 1.94
C TYR A 28 6.61 7.76 1.43
N PHE A 29 5.40 7.60 0.89
CA PHE A 29 4.96 6.34 0.31
C PHE A 29 5.86 5.90 -0.86
N LEU A 30 6.24 6.85 -1.73
CA LEU A 30 7.11 6.54 -2.86
C LEU A 30 8.51 6.09 -2.43
N ILE A 31 9.12 6.74 -1.43
CA ILE A 31 10.42 6.36 -0.89
C ILE A 31 10.37 4.94 -0.30
N VAL A 32 9.35 4.64 0.51
CA VAL A 32 9.21 3.32 1.15
C VAL A 32 8.97 2.23 0.10
N ALA A 33 8.11 2.51 -0.89
CA ALA A 33 7.83 1.59 -1.98
C ALA A 33 9.09 1.29 -2.80
N ASP A 34 9.90 2.30 -3.12
CA ASP A 34 11.16 2.14 -3.85
C ASP A 34 12.13 1.23 -3.09
N PHE A 35 12.34 1.50 -1.80
CA PHE A 35 13.24 0.70 -0.96
C PHE A 35 12.81 -0.77 -0.88
N ILE A 36 11.50 -1.03 -0.71
CA ILE A 36 10.97 -2.39 -0.63
C ILE A 36 11.11 -3.12 -1.97
N LYS A 37 10.79 -2.46 -3.09
CA LYS A 37 10.95 -3.04 -4.43
C LYS A 37 12.40 -3.37 -4.72
N TRP A 38 13.32 -2.47 -4.37
CA TRP A 38 14.75 -2.72 -4.51
C TRP A 38 15.21 -3.92 -3.67
N ALA A 39 14.84 -3.97 -2.38
CA ALA A 39 15.21 -5.07 -1.50
C ALA A 39 14.72 -6.43 -2.04
N LYS A 40 13.45 -6.50 -2.47
CA LYS A 40 12.89 -7.70 -3.13
C LYS A 40 13.67 -8.08 -4.39
N ALA A 41 14.03 -7.11 -5.24
CA ALA A 41 14.83 -7.34 -6.45
C ALA A 41 16.26 -7.82 -6.17
N GLN A 42 16.84 -7.48 -5.00
CA GLN A 42 18.14 -7.98 -4.56
C GLN A 42 18.05 -9.33 -3.82
N GLY A 43 16.86 -9.94 -3.70
CA GLY A 43 16.67 -11.16 -2.94
C GLY A 43 16.76 -10.96 -1.42
N ILE A 44 16.67 -9.73 -0.94
CA ILE A 44 16.64 -9.42 0.49
C ILE A 44 15.21 -9.65 1.01
N PRO A 45 15.01 -10.51 2.02
CA PRO A 45 13.67 -10.79 2.54
C PRO A 45 13.02 -9.54 3.13
N VAL A 46 11.78 -9.27 2.72
CA VAL A 46 10.91 -8.25 3.30
C VAL A 46 9.65 -8.96 3.81
N GLY A 47 9.29 -8.70 5.07
CA GLY A 47 8.07 -9.27 5.65
C GLY A 47 6.80 -8.73 4.97
N PRO A 48 5.64 -9.37 5.18
CA PRO A 48 4.40 -9.09 4.45
C PRO A 48 3.74 -7.74 4.81
N GLY A 49 4.32 -6.94 5.71
CA GLY A 49 3.72 -5.73 6.31
C GLY A 49 3.38 -5.93 7.78
N ARG A 50 3.40 -4.84 8.58
CA ARG A 50 3.05 -4.85 10.01
C ARG A 50 2.44 -3.52 10.47
N GLY A 51 1.75 -3.55 11.60
CA GLY A 51 1.17 -2.35 12.23
C GLY A 51 0.07 -1.72 11.36
N SER A 52 -0.20 -0.44 11.58
CA SER A 52 -1.26 0.29 10.87
C SER A 52 -1.05 0.37 9.36
N GLY A 53 0.19 0.31 8.88
CA GLY A 53 0.52 0.33 7.44
C GLY A 53 -0.03 -0.86 6.66
N ALA A 54 -0.25 -2.01 7.31
CA ALA A 54 -0.86 -3.18 6.68
C ALA A 54 -2.34 -2.97 6.34
N GLY A 55 -3.00 -1.99 6.96
CA GLY A 55 -4.39 -1.66 6.72
C GLY A 55 -4.63 -0.69 5.56
N SER A 56 -3.58 -0.19 4.89
CA SER A 56 -3.70 0.78 3.80
C SER A 56 -3.73 0.08 2.44
N LEU A 57 -4.73 0.42 1.64
CA LEU A 57 -4.84 -0.07 0.26
C LEU A 57 -3.82 0.58 -0.66
N VAL A 58 -3.43 1.83 -0.39
CA VAL A 58 -2.30 2.48 -1.09
C VAL A 58 -0.98 1.77 -0.79
N ALA A 59 -0.73 1.36 0.45
CA ALA A 59 0.46 0.58 0.80
C ALA A 59 0.48 -0.77 0.09
N TYR A 60 -0.67 -1.45 0.00
CA TYR A 60 -0.80 -2.70 -0.75
C TYR A 60 -0.53 -2.51 -2.25
N SER A 61 -1.17 -1.52 -2.88
CA SER A 61 -1.00 -1.20 -4.30
C SER A 61 0.42 -0.76 -4.68
N THR A 62 1.20 -0.27 -3.71
CA THR A 62 2.59 0.15 -3.92
C THR A 62 3.62 -0.90 -3.50
N THR A 63 3.19 -2.12 -3.18
CA THR A 63 4.04 -3.26 -2.77
C THR A 63 4.71 -3.08 -1.41
N ILE A 64 4.30 -2.08 -0.62
CA ILE A 64 4.81 -1.83 0.73
C ILE A 64 4.36 -2.93 1.70
N THR A 65 3.13 -3.38 1.54
CA THR A 65 2.55 -4.53 2.24
C THR A 65 2.04 -5.53 1.21
N ASP A 66 2.12 -6.81 1.55
CA ASP A 66 1.58 -7.91 0.73
C ASP A 66 0.19 -8.34 1.24
N ILE A 67 -0.35 -7.64 2.24
CA ILE A 67 -1.68 -7.87 2.84
C ILE A 67 -2.72 -7.00 2.12
N ASP A 68 -3.72 -7.65 1.52
CA ASP A 68 -4.90 -6.97 0.96
C ASP A 68 -5.81 -6.52 2.12
N PRO A 69 -5.96 -5.22 2.38
CA PRO A 69 -6.67 -4.72 3.57
C PRO A 69 -8.20 -4.76 3.44
N LEU A 70 -8.72 -5.13 2.27
CA LEU A 70 -10.14 -5.40 2.11
C LEU A 70 -10.47 -6.87 2.43
N ARG A 71 -9.49 -7.77 2.54
CA ARG A 71 -9.73 -9.18 2.90
C ARG A 71 -9.64 -9.41 4.40
#